data_AF-A0A954FS14-F1
#
_entry.id   AF-A0A954FS14-F1
#
_cell.length_a   1.000
_cell.length_b   1.000
_cell.length_c   1.000
_cell.angle_alpha   90.00
_cell.angle_beta   90.00
_cell.angle_gamma   90.00
#
_symmetry.space_group_name_H-M   'P 1'
#
loop_
_entity.id
_entity.type
_entity.pdbx_description
1 polymer ?
#
loop_
_entity_poly.entity_id
_entity_poly.type
_entity_poly.pdbx_seq_one_letter_code
_entity_poly.pdbx_strand_id
1 'polypeptide(L)'
;MNLARRRFRSLKPANCLFTLLMVCLALQAVVSVFSDKMYATEPAATSFVSTAAETKAEQTKKTMGVTAADCKKCHPSEVAAWMKTVHAQSADERLYKFEGNTKKYATALGLTSADLQGDSMCADCHGTKAVRDGQVKVISGVSCEKCHGAAGGEDGWLNRHQSYHASMPISRAEETPEHRAERLKFCDHAGMKRSSDIYGLSKSCFKCHIVGNEKLIAAGHKAASAFDFVSWTGGEVKHNFLVDKTHNAEAPSLWMERTGGTAENRQRVKFVVGTLVQLETALRLRADATNPAVIPQLSGVIAAANGKLSQINAAAPTPEVQAVINLITPMFGTLFAPLPTDKETYTSAADKVAEQAKLFARKYDGADLAGLDSVIRRYPPHYSQQYQDKYLKK
;
A
#
# COMPACT_ATOMS: atom_id res chain seq x y z
N MET A 1 4.17 -85.87 -17.76
CA MET A 1 3.40 -85.06 -16.80
C MET A 1 3.78 -83.58 -16.96
N ASN A 2 2.83 -82.78 -17.46
CA ASN A 2 2.53 -81.34 -17.25
C ASN A 2 3.65 -80.30 -17.00
N LEU A 3 3.85 -79.36 -17.94
CA LEU A 3 3.44 -77.93 -17.94
C LEU A 3 4.29 -77.06 -16.98
N ALA A 4 5.03 -76.04 -17.43
CA ALA A 4 4.47 -74.80 -17.95
C ALA A 4 5.48 -73.96 -18.77
N ARG A 5 5.05 -73.52 -19.96
CA ARG A 5 5.65 -72.43 -20.75
C ARG A 5 5.06 -71.09 -20.28
N ARG A 6 5.87 -70.16 -19.77
CA ARG A 6 5.48 -68.73 -19.65
C ARG A 6 5.99 -67.97 -20.87
N ARG A 7 5.06 -67.58 -21.75
CA ARG A 7 5.30 -66.63 -22.85
C ARG A 7 5.34 -65.21 -22.29
N PHE A 8 6.45 -64.51 -22.45
CA PHE A 8 6.48 -63.05 -22.34
C PHE A 8 5.67 -62.45 -23.49
N ARG A 9 4.56 -61.77 -23.19
CA ARG A 9 3.84 -60.92 -24.15
C ARG A 9 4.54 -59.57 -24.21
N SER A 10 5.07 -59.24 -25.38
CA SER A 10 5.55 -57.89 -25.69
C SER A 10 4.39 -56.90 -25.64
N LEU A 11 4.49 -55.90 -24.76
CA LEU A 11 3.62 -54.72 -24.82
C LEU A 11 3.95 -53.92 -26.09
N LYS A 12 2.92 -53.56 -26.85
CA LYS A 12 3.04 -52.77 -28.07
C LYS A 12 3.52 -51.35 -27.73
N PRO A 13 4.45 -50.75 -28.51
CA PRO A 13 5.07 -49.45 -28.22
C PRO A 13 4.08 -48.27 -28.16
N ALA A 14 2.89 -48.41 -28.77
CA ALA A 14 1.85 -47.38 -28.73
C ALA A 14 1.23 -47.17 -27.33
N ASN A 15 1.25 -48.19 -26.47
CA ASN A 15 0.66 -48.09 -25.14
C ASN A 15 1.59 -47.45 -24.10
N CYS A 16 2.91 -47.41 -24.34
CA CYS A 16 3.85 -46.71 -23.45
C CYS A 16 3.84 -45.19 -23.66
N LEU A 17 3.60 -44.72 -24.89
CA LEU A 17 3.55 -43.29 -25.19
C LEU A 17 2.33 -42.62 -24.54
N PHE A 18 1.19 -43.33 -24.49
CA PHE A 18 -0.05 -42.82 -23.92
C PHE A 18 -0.01 -42.74 -22.38
N THR A 19 0.64 -43.71 -21.72
CA THR A 19 0.88 -43.64 -20.27
C THR A 19 1.91 -42.59 -19.89
N LEU A 20 2.97 -42.38 -20.69
CA LEU A 20 3.93 -41.30 -20.43
C LEU A 20 3.28 -39.91 -20.57
N LEU A 21 2.43 -39.72 -21.58
CA LEU A 21 1.72 -38.44 -21.80
C LEU A 21 0.75 -38.14 -20.66
N MET A 22 0.00 -39.15 -20.18
CA MET A 22 -0.92 -39.01 -19.05
C MET A 22 -0.20 -38.74 -17.72
N VAL A 23 0.98 -39.32 -17.51
CA VAL A 23 1.80 -39.06 -16.32
C VAL A 23 2.40 -37.64 -16.36
N CYS A 24 2.83 -37.15 -17.54
CA CYS A 24 3.28 -35.77 -17.71
C CYS A 24 2.15 -34.74 -17.54
N LEU A 25 0.93 -35.03 -18.03
CA LEU A 25 -0.27 -34.19 -17.83
C LEU A 25 -0.72 -34.19 -16.35
N ALA A 26 -0.62 -35.33 -15.66
CA ALA A 26 -0.89 -35.40 -14.23
C ALA A 26 0.17 -34.64 -13.40
N LEU A 27 1.45 -34.69 -13.79
CA LEU A 27 2.51 -33.89 -13.15
C LEU A 27 2.36 -32.39 -13.40
N GLN A 28 1.92 -31.96 -14.59
CA GLN A 28 1.59 -30.56 -14.86
C GLN A 28 0.38 -30.08 -14.05
N ALA A 29 -0.63 -30.94 -13.86
CA ALA A 29 -1.79 -30.63 -13.01
C ALA A 29 -1.41 -30.52 -11.52
N VAL A 30 -0.45 -31.31 -11.03
CA VAL A 30 0.00 -31.25 -9.62
C VAL A 30 0.91 -30.04 -9.37
N VAL A 31 1.72 -29.61 -10.34
CA VAL A 31 2.56 -28.39 -10.18
C VAL A 31 1.73 -27.11 -10.22
N SER A 32 0.58 -27.09 -10.91
CA SER A 32 -0.33 -25.94 -10.91
C SER A 32 -1.16 -25.77 -9.64
N VAL A 33 -1.18 -26.74 -8.72
CA VAL A 33 -1.93 -26.64 -7.44
C VAL A 33 -1.06 -26.11 -6.29
N PHE A 34 0.26 -25.98 -6.47
CA PHE A 34 1.19 -25.48 -5.43
C PHE A 34 1.72 -24.05 -5.68
N SER A 35 1.10 -23.26 -6.56
CA SER A 35 1.50 -21.87 -6.81
C SER A 35 0.42 -20.83 -6.55
N ASP A 36 -0.52 -21.11 -5.64
CA ASP A 36 -1.24 -20.05 -4.94
C ASP A 36 -0.28 -19.39 -3.95
N LYS A 37 0.64 -18.59 -4.48
CA LYS A 37 1.39 -17.60 -3.69
C LYS A 37 0.36 -16.84 -2.88
N MET A 38 0.58 -16.77 -1.57
CA MET A 38 -0.25 -16.12 -0.56
C MET A 38 -0.44 -14.61 -0.83
N TYR A 39 -1.15 -14.24 -1.88
CA TYR A 39 -1.61 -12.90 -2.14
C TYR A 39 -3.00 -12.74 -1.52
N ALA A 40 -3.22 -11.58 -0.90
CA ALA A 40 -4.54 -11.20 -0.43
C ALA A 40 -5.53 -11.26 -1.60
N THR A 41 -6.42 -12.25 -1.58
CA THR A 41 -7.58 -12.28 -2.45
C THR A 41 -8.59 -11.30 -1.87
N GLU A 42 -8.85 -10.20 -2.59
CA GLU A 42 -10.00 -9.35 -2.28
C GLU A 42 -11.27 -10.21 -2.41
N PRO A 43 -12.27 -10.03 -1.53
CA PRO A 43 -13.58 -10.63 -1.78
C PRO A 43 -14.11 -10.10 -3.11
N ALA A 44 -14.74 -10.98 -3.90
CA ALA A 44 -15.45 -10.61 -5.12
C ALA A 44 -16.39 -9.45 -4.80
N ALA A 45 -16.36 -8.40 -5.63
CA ALA A 45 -17.18 -7.21 -5.46
C ALA A 45 -18.67 -7.58 -5.46
N THR A 46 -19.24 -7.78 -4.29
CA THR A 46 -20.68 -7.68 -4.10
C THR A 46 -21.04 -6.20 -4.20
N SER A 47 -21.89 -5.86 -5.17
CA SER A 47 -22.47 -4.53 -5.30
C SER A 47 -23.42 -4.28 -4.13
N PHE A 48 -22.88 -3.96 -2.96
CA PHE A 48 -23.65 -3.32 -1.90
C PHE A 48 -23.59 -1.82 -2.16
N VAL A 49 -24.63 -1.32 -2.82
CA VAL A 49 -24.95 0.11 -2.84
C VAL A 49 -25.40 0.45 -1.42
N SER A 50 -24.45 0.78 -0.55
CA SER A 50 -24.74 1.49 0.70
C SER A 50 -24.86 2.97 0.37
N THR A 51 -26.08 3.50 0.44
CA THR A 51 -26.41 4.90 0.11
C THR A 51 -26.20 5.87 1.27
N ALA A 52 -25.62 5.44 2.40
CA ALA A 52 -25.26 6.34 3.49
C ALA A 52 -23.74 6.47 3.56
N ALA A 53 -23.21 7.64 3.20
CA ALA A 53 -21.82 7.97 3.49
C ALA A 53 -21.64 7.93 5.02
N GLU A 54 -20.83 6.99 5.51
CA GLU A 54 -20.52 6.90 6.95
C GLU A 54 -20.02 8.25 7.46
N THR A 55 -20.50 8.67 8.62
CA THR A 55 -20.03 9.90 9.25
C THR A 55 -18.53 9.77 9.55
N LYS A 56 -17.79 10.90 9.56
CA LYS A 56 -16.36 10.88 9.93
C LYS A 56 -16.10 10.32 11.34
N ALA A 57 -17.07 10.46 12.24
CA ALA A 57 -17.04 9.84 13.56
C ALA A 57 -17.09 8.31 13.46
N GLU A 58 -17.98 7.75 12.64
CA GLU A 58 -18.02 6.30 12.39
C GLU A 58 -16.74 5.81 11.70
N GLN A 59 -16.19 6.59 10.76
CA GLN A 59 -14.91 6.28 10.10
C GLN A 59 -13.71 6.27 11.06
N THR A 60 -13.78 6.96 12.19
CA THR A 60 -12.70 7.07 13.19
C THR A 60 -12.94 6.23 14.44
N LYS A 61 -14.12 5.61 14.57
CA LYS A 61 -14.54 4.82 15.73
C LYS A 61 -13.66 3.60 15.98
N LYS A 62 -13.16 3.00 14.91
CA LYS A 62 -12.24 1.84 14.97
C LYS A 62 -10.79 2.23 15.19
N THR A 63 -10.45 3.52 15.16
CA THR A 63 -9.06 3.98 15.38
C THR A 63 -8.75 4.01 16.86
N MET A 64 -7.70 3.30 17.26
CA MET A 64 -7.30 3.18 18.67
C MET A 64 -6.16 4.16 19.03
N GLY A 65 -5.29 4.48 18.09
CA GLY A 65 -4.02 5.16 18.25
C GLY A 65 -2.95 4.29 18.88
N VAL A 66 -1.71 4.81 18.89
CA VAL A 66 -0.52 4.09 19.37
C VAL A 66 -0.67 3.59 20.81
N THR A 67 -1.28 4.39 21.68
CA THR A 67 -1.43 4.07 23.10
C THR A 67 -2.52 3.03 23.35
N ALA A 68 -3.73 3.22 22.81
CA ALA A 68 -4.84 2.29 23.11
C ALA A 68 -4.76 0.98 22.31
N ALA A 69 -4.14 1.00 21.12
CA ALA A 69 -3.81 -0.23 20.40
C ALA A 69 -2.66 -1.02 21.06
N ASP A 70 -1.86 -0.34 21.90
CA ASP A 70 -0.67 -0.86 22.57
C ASP A 70 0.29 -1.62 21.63
N CYS A 71 0.47 -1.09 20.41
CA CYS A 71 1.34 -1.70 19.38
C CYS A 71 2.75 -1.95 19.92
N LYS A 72 3.24 -1.08 20.81
CA LYS A 72 4.57 -1.12 21.42
C LYS A 72 4.83 -2.41 22.21
N LYS A 73 3.80 -3.01 22.83
CA LYS A 73 3.93 -4.25 23.59
C LYS A 73 4.48 -5.40 22.74
N CYS A 74 4.08 -5.47 21.47
CA CYS A 74 4.55 -6.49 20.53
C CYS A 74 5.65 -5.97 19.58
N HIS A 75 5.61 -4.68 19.22
CA HIS A 75 6.46 -4.04 18.22
C HIS A 75 7.26 -2.85 18.80
N PRO A 76 8.10 -3.07 19.84
CA PRO A 76 8.81 -1.97 20.49
C PRO A 76 9.82 -1.28 19.57
N SER A 77 10.50 -2.05 18.71
CA SER A 77 11.53 -1.52 17.80
C SER A 77 10.93 -0.72 16.65
N GLU A 78 9.80 -1.16 16.11
CA GLU A 78 9.05 -0.43 15.09
C GLU A 78 8.51 0.89 15.64
N VAL A 79 7.95 0.88 16.86
CA VAL A 79 7.50 2.12 17.53
C VAL A 79 8.68 3.06 17.78
N ALA A 80 9.83 2.55 18.24
CA ALA A 80 11.02 3.36 18.44
C ALA A 80 11.56 3.98 17.13
N ALA A 81 11.47 3.26 16.02
CA ALA A 81 11.80 3.80 14.70
C ALA A 81 10.80 4.88 14.26
N TRP A 82 9.50 4.60 14.38
CA TRP A 82 8.43 5.54 14.05
C TRP A 82 8.53 6.87 14.82
N MET A 83 8.83 6.83 16.13
CA MET A 83 8.94 8.03 16.97
C MET A 83 10.00 9.04 16.48
N LYS A 84 10.98 8.59 15.69
CA LYS A 84 12.03 9.45 15.11
C LYS A 84 11.56 10.20 13.87
N THR A 85 10.45 9.79 13.27
CA THR A 85 9.97 10.32 11.99
C THR A 85 9.16 11.60 12.13
N VAL A 86 9.07 12.35 11.04
CA VAL A 86 8.16 13.51 10.90
C VAL A 86 6.70 13.09 11.06
N HIS A 87 6.35 11.85 10.74
CA HIS A 87 5.00 11.33 10.93
C HIS A 87 4.60 11.35 12.41
N ALA A 88 5.50 10.91 13.31
CA ALA A 88 5.25 10.97 14.74
C ALA A 88 5.09 12.40 15.26
N GLN A 89 5.84 13.35 14.69
CA GLN A 89 5.92 14.75 15.14
C GLN A 89 4.90 15.66 14.43
N SER A 90 4.24 15.16 13.38
CA SER A 90 3.42 15.99 12.48
C SER A 90 2.25 16.69 13.18
N ALA A 91 1.63 16.08 14.19
CA ALA A 91 0.51 16.74 14.89
C ALA A 91 1.01 17.97 15.67
N ASP A 92 2.13 17.82 16.37
CA ASP A 92 2.74 18.91 17.13
C ASP A 92 3.12 20.08 16.20
N GLU A 93 3.75 19.76 15.08
CA GLU A 93 4.27 20.77 14.15
C GLU A 93 3.21 21.42 13.26
N ARG A 94 2.19 20.65 12.86
CA ARG A 94 1.26 21.06 11.80
C ARG A 94 -0.14 21.35 12.32
N LEU A 95 -0.47 20.94 13.55
CA LEU A 95 -1.79 21.15 14.14
C LEU A 95 -1.68 21.95 15.45
N TYR A 96 -0.88 21.52 16.42
CA TYR A 96 -0.88 22.10 17.77
C TYR A 96 -0.21 23.47 17.86
N LYS A 97 0.92 23.70 17.19
CA LYS A 97 1.66 24.97 17.29
C LYS A 97 0.95 26.19 16.65
N PHE A 98 -0.11 25.98 15.86
CA PHE A 98 -0.94 27.02 15.23
C PHE A 98 -0.18 28.30 14.78
N GLU A 99 0.91 28.14 14.05
CA GLU A 99 1.81 29.22 13.64
C GLU A 99 2.15 29.15 12.14
N GLY A 100 2.81 30.19 11.62
CA GLY A 100 3.30 30.25 10.23
C GLY A 100 2.26 29.82 9.19
N ASN A 101 2.65 28.86 8.34
CA ASN A 101 1.78 28.32 7.28
C ASN A 101 0.51 27.65 7.84
N THR A 102 0.56 26.99 8.99
CA THR A 102 -0.63 26.37 9.61
C THR A 102 -1.69 27.43 9.91
N LYS A 103 -1.29 28.52 10.59
CA LYS A 103 -2.20 29.64 10.88
C LYS A 103 -2.73 30.27 9.59
N LYS A 104 -1.85 30.52 8.62
CA LYS A 104 -2.22 31.06 7.30
C LYS A 104 -3.32 30.21 6.63
N TYR A 105 -3.11 28.90 6.52
CA TYR A 105 -4.06 28.00 5.86
C TYR A 105 -5.37 27.86 6.65
N ALA A 106 -5.29 27.75 7.98
CA ALA A 106 -6.48 27.67 8.83
C ALA A 106 -7.33 28.93 8.71
N THR A 107 -6.72 30.13 8.76
CA THR A 107 -7.43 31.40 8.56
C THR A 107 -8.09 31.49 7.19
N ALA A 108 -7.39 31.07 6.12
CA ALA A 108 -7.96 31.05 4.77
C ALA A 108 -9.16 30.10 4.63
N LEU A 109 -9.24 29.07 5.47
CA LEU A 109 -10.33 28.10 5.51
C LEU A 109 -11.40 28.42 6.57
N GLY A 110 -11.24 29.50 7.34
CA GLY A 110 -12.14 29.85 8.44
C GLY A 110 -12.09 28.88 9.62
N LEU A 111 -10.96 28.19 9.82
CA LEU A 111 -10.76 27.22 10.90
C LEU A 111 -10.02 27.86 12.09
N THR A 112 -10.47 27.52 13.30
CA THR A 112 -9.81 27.87 14.56
C THR A 112 -8.72 26.85 14.90
N SER A 113 -7.88 27.18 15.89
CA SER A 113 -6.90 26.22 16.44
C SER A 113 -7.56 25.00 17.06
N ALA A 114 -8.75 25.15 17.65
CA ALA A 114 -9.53 24.05 18.20
C ALA A 114 -10.03 23.10 17.10
N ASP A 115 -10.49 23.63 15.96
CA ASP A 115 -10.93 22.82 14.82
C ASP A 115 -9.81 21.91 14.31
N LEU A 116 -8.57 22.42 14.26
CA LEU A 116 -7.41 21.64 13.82
C LEU A 116 -7.15 20.39 14.67
N GLN A 117 -7.51 20.45 15.96
CA GLN A 117 -7.33 19.36 16.93
C GLN A 117 -8.54 18.41 16.99
N GLY A 118 -9.62 18.74 16.29
CA GLY A 118 -10.83 17.94 16.17
C GLY A 118 -10.95 17.26 14.80
N ASP A 119 -12.12 17.39 14.17
CA ASP A 119 -12.45 16.72 12.91
C ASP A 119 -12.04 17.50 11.62
N SER A 120 -11.05 18.39 11.72
CA SER A 120 -10.55 19.12 10.56
C SER A 120 -10.00 18.20 9.47
N MET A 121 -10.02 18.71 8.23
CA MET A 121 -9.32 18.08 7.10
C MET A 121 -7.79 18.06 7.28
N CYS A 122 -7.23 18.99 8.05
CA CYS A 122 -5.80 19.06 8.32
C CYS A 122 -5.35 17.82 9.12
N ALA A 123 -6.16 17.41 10.09
CA ALA A 123 -5.94 16.22 10.90
C ALA A 123 -6.15 14.89 10.14
N ASP A 124 -6.76 14.91 8.94
CA ASP A 124 -6.83 13.71 8.10
C ASP A 124 -5.42 13.28 7.63
N CYS A 125 -4.54 14.26 7.38
CA CYS A 125 -3.17 14.05 6.91
C CYS A 125 -2.10 14.18 8.00
N HIS A 126 -2.24 15.11 8.94
CA HIS A 126 -1.18 15.48 9.88
C HIS A 126 -1.27 14.84 11.26
N GLY A 127 -2.32 14.07 11.53
CA GLY A 127 -2.53 13.44 12.84
C GLY A 127 -3.36 12.18 12.73
N THR A 128 -3.45 11.46 13.85
CA THR A 128 -4.40 10.35 14.01
C THR A 128 -5.57 10.83 14.84
N LYS A 129 -6.78 10.64 14.31
CA LYS A 129 -8.02 10.99 14.98
C LYS A 129 -8.68 9.74 15.54
N ALA A 130 -9.25 9.85 16.73
CA ALA A 130 -10.11 8.82 17.30
C ALA A 130 -11.24 9.47 18.10
N VAL A 131 -12.30 8.71 18.34
CA VAL A 131 -13.36 9.12 19.26
C VAL A 131 -12.86 8.99 20.71
N ARG A 132 -12.91 10.10 21.45
CA ARG A 132 -12.57 10.21 22.87
C ARG A 132 -13.62 11.09 23.55
N ASP A 133 -14.22 10.58 24.62
CA ASP A 133 -15.26 11.27 25.37
C ASP A 133 -16.43 11.73 24.47
N GLY A 134 -16.81 10.90 23.49
CA GLY A 134 -17.86 11.20 22.51
C GLY A 134 -17.47 12.20 21.42
N GLN A 135 -16.23 12.68 21.36
CA GLN A 135 -15.75 13.66 20.38
C GLN A 135 -14.59 13.11 19.55
N VAL A 136 -14.51 13.52 18.28
CA VAL A 136 -13.35 13.24 17.45
C VAL A 136 -12.21 14.16 17.87
N LYS A 137 -11.09 13.58 18.32
CA LYS A 137 -9.90 14.32 18.75
C LYS A 137 -8.66 13.77 18.05
N VAL A 138 -7.69 14.63 17.77
CA VAL A 138 -6.33 14.21 17.41
C VAL A 138 -5.67 13.63 18.66
N ILE A 139 -5.19 12.39 18.55
CA ILE A 139 -4.62 11.64 19.68
C ILE A 139 -3.12 11.36 19.53
N SER A 140 -2.57 11.56 18.34
CA SER A 140 -1.14 11.44 18.05
C SER A 140 -0.81 12.08 16.71
N GLY A 141 0.47 12.12 16.34
CA GLY A 141 0.90 12.25 14.95
C GLY A 141 0.32 11.14 14.04
N VAL A 142 0.81 11.07 12.81
CA VAL A 142 0.44 10.03 11.84
C VAL A 142 0.93 8.67 12.37
N SER A 143 0.00 7.89 12.93
CA SER A 143 0.29 6.65 13.67
C SER A 143 0.34 5.43 12.75
N CYS A 144 0.61 4.26 13.33
CA CYS A 144 0.56 2.96 12.66
C CYS A 144 -0.72 2.79 11.83
N GLU A 145 -1.89 3.13 12.38
CA GLU A 145 -3.19 2.90 11.76
C GLU A 145 -3.47 3.79 10.55
N LYS A 146 -2.74 4.90 10.39
CA LYS A 146 -2.84 5.73 9.18
C LYS A 146 -2.24 5.04 7.95
N CYS A 147 -1.27 4.14 8.16
CA CYS A 147 -0.70 3.31 7.11
C CYS A 147 -1.34 1.92 7.07
N HIS A 148 -1.53 1.31 8.25
CA HIS A 148 -1.94 -0.08 8.43
C HIS A 148 -3.44 -0.31 8.59
N GLY A 149 -4.25 0.75 8.58
CA GLY A 149 -5.70 0.68 8.80
C GLY A 149 -6.06 0.75 10.29
N ALA A 150 -7.29 1.19 10.57
CA ALA A 150 -7.83 1.28 11.93
C ALA A 150 -7.93 -0.12 12.58
N ALA A 151 -7.45 -0.27 13.81
CA ALA A 151 -7.17 -1.57 14.42
C ALA A 151 -8.28 -2.13 15.31
N GLY A 152 -9.08 -1.26 15.92
CA GLY A 152 -10.05 -1.59 16.95
C GLY A 152 -11.44 -1.93 16.44
N GLY A 153 -12.38 -2.06 17.38
CA GLY A 153 -13.73 -2.56 17.15
C GLY A 153 -13.84 -4.06 17.42
N GLU A 154 -15.08 -4.56 17.55
CA GLU A 154 -15.35 -6.00 17.78
C GLU A 154 -14.91 -6.87 16.60
N ASP A 155 -15.00 -6.33 15.39
CA ASP A 155 -14.56 -6.91 14.13
C ASP A 155 -13.16 -6.41 13.69
N GLY A 156 -12.46 -5.67 14.56
CA GLY A 156 -11.16 -5.09 14.28
C GLY A 156 -10.06 -6.14 14.11
N TRP A 157 -9.08 -5.87 13.25
CA TRP A 157 -8.01 -6.83 12.95
C TRP A 157 -7.08 -7.08 14.15
N LEU A 158 -7.01 -6.16 15.13
CA LEU A 158 -6.20 -6.33 16.33
C LEU A 158 -6.61 -7.57 17.14
N ASN A 159 -7.90 -7.95 17.07
CA ASN A 159 -8.46 -9.10 17.79
C ASN A 159 -7.88 -10.44 17.34
N ARG A 160 -7.33 -10.53 16.12
CA ARG A 160 -6.71 -11.75 15.59
C ARG A 160 -5.28 -11.58 15.09
N HIS A 161 -4.71 -10.38 15.13
CA HIS A 161 -3.43 -10.05 14.51
C HIS A 161 -2.29 -11.02 14.87
N GLN A 162 -2.16 -11.36 16.17
CA GLN A 162 -1.11 -12.24 16.73
C GLN A 162 -1.70 -13.51 17.38
N SER A 163 -2.94 -13.87 17.07
CA SER A 163 -3.49 -15.16 17.48
C SER A 163 -2.90 -16.21 16.53
N TYR A 164 -1.98 -17.07 16.98
CA TYR A 164 -1.35 -18.08 16.11
C TYR A 164 -2.02 -19.45 16.20
N HIS A 165 -2.97 -19.60 17.13
CA HIS A 165 -3.71 -20.82 17.36
C HIS A 165 -5.04 -20.49 18.08
N ALA A 166 -6.01 -21.41 17.99
CA ALA A 166 -7.29 -21.31 18.67
C ALA A 166 -7.16 -21.33 20.21
N SER A 167 -6.13 -21.99 20.72
CA SER A 167 -5.70 -21.99 22.12
C SER A 167 -4.31 -21.39 22.26
N MET A 168 -4.19 -20.38 23.13
CA MET A 168 -2.91 -19.80 23.55
C MET A 168 -2.24 -20.72 24.60
N PRO A 169 -0.90 -20.73 24.74
CA PRO A 169 0.10 -19.95 24.02
C PRO A 169 0.90 -20.83 23.02
N ILE A 170 0.54 -20.79 21.74
CA ILE A 170 1.33 -21.42 20.67
C ILE A 170 2.09 -20.35 19.91
N SER A 171 3.35 -20.63 19.59
CA SER A 171 4.23 -19.66 18.94
C SER A 171 3.92 -19.49 17.44
N ARG A 172 4.39 -18.41 16.84
CA ARG A 172 4.33 -18.18 15.38
C ARG A 172 4.89 -19.37 14.57
N ALA A 173 5.94 -20.01 15.09
CA ALA A 173 6.65 -21.10 14.41
C ALA A 173 5.79 -22.36 14.28
N GLU A 174 4.80 -22.51 15.17
CA GLU A 174 3.92 -23.67 15.26
C GLU A 174 2.54 -23.42 14.64
N GLU A 175 2.30 -22.23 14.08
CA GLU A 175 1.06 -21.90 13.38
C GLU A 175 0.88 -22.77 12.13
N THR A 176 -0.25 -23.46 12.04
CA THR A 176 -0.61 -24.26 10.86
C THR A 176 -0.89 -23.38 9.63
N PRO A 177 -0.65 -23.87 8.40
CA PRO A 177 -0.98 -23.14 7.17
C PRO A 177 -2.45 -22.71 7.09
N GLU A 178 -3.38 -23.56 7.54
CA GLU A 178 -4.82 -23.34 7.52
C GLU A 178 -5.21 -22.20 8.46
N HIS A 179 -4.76 -22.27 9.71
CA HIS A 179 -5.01 -21.22 10.71
C HIS A 179 -4.44 -19.87 10.25
N ARG A 180 -3.23 -19.90 9.66
CA ARG A 180 -2.61 -18.72 9.07
C ARG A 180 -3.49 -18.12 7.98
N ALA A 181 -3.97 -18.93 7.04
CA ALA A 181 -4.80 -18.45 5.94
C ALA A 181 -6.09 -17.79 6.47
N GLU A 182 -6.76 -18.42 7.43
CA GLU A 182 -7.97 -17.88 8.06
C GLU A 182 -7.71 -16.56 8.79
N ARG A 183 -6.64 -16.50 9.59
CA ARG A 183 -6.27 -15.27 10.30
C ARG A 183 -5.94 -14.13 9.35
N LEU A 184 -5.13 -14.40 8.32
CA LEU A 184 -4.75 -13.37 7.35
C LEU A 184 -5.97 -12.87 6.59
N LYS A 185 -6.88 -13.78 6.18
CA LYS A 185 -8.15 -13.42 5.55
C LYS A 185 -9.03 -12.57 6.47
N PHE A 186 -9.11 -12.90 7.76
CA PHE A 186 -9.82 -12.09 8.74
C PHE A 186 -9.21 -10.68 8.85
N CYS A 187 -7.89 -10.58 9.01
CA CYS A 187 -7.20 -9.29 9.13
C CYS A 187 -7.39 -8.43 7.87
N ASP A 188 -7.31 -9.04 6.68
CA ASP A 188 -7.55 -8.35 5.41
C ASP A 188 -8.99 -7.82 5.33
N HIS A 189 -9.98 -8.67 5.66
CA HIS A 189 -11.38 -8.29 5.67
C HIS A 189 -11.67 -7.17 6.67
N ALA A 190 -11.03 -7.22 7.84
CA ALA A 190 -11.10 -6.18 8.87
C ALA A 190 -10.29 -4.91 8.53
N GLY A 191 -9.69 -4.82 7.33
CA GLY A 191 -9.07 -3.61 6.81
C GLY A 191 -7.59 -3.42 7.15
N MET A 192 -6.92 -4.45 7.69
CA MET A 192 -5.49 -4.42 7.96
C MET A 192 -4.69 -4.33 6.65
N LYS A 193 -3.83 -3.32 6.53
CA LYS A 193 -2.87 -3.22 5.42
C LYS A 193 -1.55 -3.82 5.86
N ARG A 194 -1.33 -5.08 5.46
CA ARG A 194 -0.11 -5.84 5.79
C ARG A 194 1.04 -5.42 4.89
N SER A 195 2.27 -5.73 5.31
CA SER A 195 3.45 -5.48 4.49
C SER A 195 3.37 -6.12 3.10
N SER A 196 2.61 -7.22 2.93
CA SER A 196 2.32 -7.90 1.67
C SER A 196 1.40 -7.10 0.73
N ASP A 197 0.48 -6.29 1.25
CA ASP A 197 -0.44 -5.44 0.48
C ASP A 197 0.23 -4.12 0.08
N ILE A 198 1.11 -4.19 -0.93
CA ILE A 198 1.84 -3.00 -1.41
C ILE A 198 0.88 -1.95 -1.97
N TYR A 199 -0.15 -2.38 -2.71
CA TYR A 199 -1.12 -1.47 -3.31
C TYR A 199 -1.85 -0.67 -2.23
N GLY A 200 -2.44 -1.35 -1.23
CA GLY A 200 -3.15 -0.69 -0.14
C GLY A 200 -2.23 0.19 0.72
N LEU A 201 -1.00 -0.26 1.02
CA LEU A 201 -0.01 0.57 1.72
C LEU A 201 0.36 1.83 0.93
N SER A 202 0.58 1.70 -0.38
CA SER A 202 0.90 2.84 -1.23
C SER A 202 -0.28 3.82 -1.30
N LYS A 203 -1.52 3.33 -1.40
CA LYS A 203 -2.73 4.16 -1.34
C LYS A 203 -2.83 4.93 -0.04
N SER A 204 -2.52 4.30 1.10
CA SER A 204 -2.48 5.00 2.39
C SER A 204 -1.50 6.17 2.39
N CYS A 205 -0.31 6.00 1.79
CA CYS A 205 0.68 7.08 1.69
C CYS A 205 0.17 8.23 0.81
N PHE A 206 -0.28 7.92 -0.41
CA PHE A 206 -0.66 8.96 -1.37
C PHE A 206 -1.95 9.69 -1.02
N LYS A 207 -2.80 9.14 -0.13
CA LYS A 207 -3.95 9.86 0.45
C LYS A 207 -3.56 11.18 1.12
N CYS A 208 -2.35 11.27 1.67
CA CYS A 208 -1.86 12.49 2.33
C CYS A 208 -0.80 13.22 1.49
N HIS A 209 -0.05 12.49 0.66
CA HIS A 209 1.05 13.05 -0.12
C HIS A 209 0.63 13.69 -1.45
N ILE A 210 -0.64 13.51 -1.86
CA ILE A 210 -1.29 14.25 -2.94
C ILE A 210 -2.64 14.74 -2.43
N VAL A 211 -2.83 16.06 -2.48
CA VAL A 211 -3.98 16.78 -1.94
C VAL A 211 -4.70 17.46 -3.09
N GLY A 212 -6.02 17.32 -3.15
CA GLY A 212 -6.87 17.99 -4.15
C GLY A 212 -7.82 19.04 -3.56
N ASN A 213 -7.70 19.39 -2.28
CA ASN A 213 -8.56 20.42 -1.70
C ASN A 213 -8.21 21.80 -2.30
N GLU A 214 -9.09 22.31 -3.17
CA GLU A 214 -8.80 23.48 -3.99
C GLU A 214 -8.64 24.76 -3.18
N LYS A 215 -9.44 24.93 -2.11
CA LYS A 215 -9.34 26.10 -1.23
C LYS A 215 -8.02 26.11 -0.46
N LEU A 216 -7.60 24.95 0.04
CA LEU A 216 -6.32 24.78 0.73
C LEU A 216 -5.14 25.04 -0.21
N ILE A 217 -5.20 24.53 -1.45
CA ILE A 217 -4.16 24.73 -2.45
C ILE A 217 -4.10 26.20 -2.89
N ALA A 218 -5.25 26.84 -3.11
CA ALA A 218 -5.34 28.27 -3.40
C ALA A 218 -4.78 29.14 -2.28
N ALA A 219 -4.86 28.70 -1.01
CA ALA A 219 -4.21 29.36 0.13
C ALA A 219 -2.67 29.20 0.15
N GLY A 220 -2.10 28.42 -0.78
CA GLY A 220 -0.67 28.21 -0.96
C GLY A 220 -0.16 26.89 -0.38
N HIS A 221 -1.04 25.94 -0.06
CA HIS A 221 -0.61 24.56 0.20
C HIS A 221 -0.26 23.88 -1.13
N LYS A 222 0.79 23.04 -1.16
CA LYS A 222 1.15 22.31 -2.38
C LYS A 222 0.16 21.18 -2.65
N ALA A 223 -0.19 20.94 -3.91
CA ALA A 223 -1.00 19.77 -4.28
C ALA A 223 -0.26 18.43 -4.09
N ALA A 224 1.07 18.43 -4.13
CA ALA A 224 1.87 17.24 -3.88
C ALA A 224 3.17 17.56 -3.13
N SER A 225 3.60 16.62 -2.29
CA SER A 225 4.94 16.65 -1.67
C SER A 225 5.97 15.96 -2.56
N ALA A 226 7.26 16.12 -2.24
CA ALA A 226 8.37 15.41 -2.90
C ALA A 226 8.43 13.89 -2.61
N PHE A 227 7.37 13.31 -2.05
CA PHE A 227 7.33 11.93 -1.59
C PHE A 227 7.43 10.95 -2.75
N ASP A 228 8.34 9.98 -2.61
CA ASP A 228 8.41 8.78 -3.43
C ASP A 228 8.29 7.54 -2.54
N PHE A 229 7.43 6.61 -2.94
CA PHE A 229 7.08 5.46 -2.11
C PHE A 229 8.27 4.54 -1.83
N VAL A 230 9.21 4.37 -2.78
CA VAL A 230 10.39 3.53 -2.56
C VAL A 230 11.39 4.24 -1.68
N SER A 231 11.75 5.48 -2.03
CA SER A 231 12.75 6.25 -1.28
C SER A 231 12.38 6.42 0.19
N TRP A 232 11.13 6.76 0.52
CA TRP A 232 10.73 7.03 1.91
C TRP A 232 10.54 5.74 2.70
N THR A 233 10.01 4.67 2.08
CA THR A 233 9.87 3.38 2.78
C THR A 233 11.17 2.59 2.92
N GLY A 234 12.20 2.93 2.13
CA GLY A 234 13.58 2.47 2.32
C GLY A 234 14.42 3.37 3.23
N GLY A 235 13.94 4.58 3.53
CA GLY A 235 14.62 5.57 4.37
C GLY A 235 13.92 5.75 5.72
N GLU A 236 13.50 6.98 6.00
CA GLU A 236 12.96 7.38 7.30
C GLU A 236 11.81 6.51 7.82
N VAL A 237 10.95 5.99 6.94
CA VAL A 237 9.79 5.18 7.34
C VAL A 237 10.16 3.69 7.50
N LYS A 238 11.42 3.27 7.29
CA LYS A 238 11.81 1.85 7.37
C LYS A 238 11.73 1.29 8.81
N HIS A 239 10.98 0.21 9.03
CA HIS A 239 10.80 -0.42 10.34
C HIS A 239 10.58 -1.95 10.26
N ASN A 240 11.53 -2.70 9.69
CA ASN A 240 11.38 -4.13 9.37
C ASN A 240 12.00 -5.07 10.43
N PHE A 241 11.50 -5.04 11.66
CA PHE A 241 12.10 -5.71 12.83
C PHE A 241 11.45 -7.06 13.22
N LEU A 242 10.54 -7.60 12.41
CA LEU A 242 9.67 -8.68 12.87
C LEU A 242 10.40 -10.02 13.12
N VAL A 243 11.33 -10.40 12.24
CA VAL A 243 12.13 -11.63 12.40
C VAL A 243 13.28 -11.41 13.38
N ASP A 244 13.95 -10.25 13.30
CA ASP A 244 15.00 -9.82 14.24
C ASP A 244 14.66 -8.43 14.79
N LYS A 245 14.35 -8.38 16.08
CA LYS A 245 13.93 -7.14 16.77
C LYS A 245 15.06 -6.11 16.91
N THR A 246 16.31 -6.51 16.68
CA THR A 246 17.50 -5.66 16.81
C THR A 246 17.99 -5.12 15.46
N HIS A 247 17.53 -5.71 14.35
CA HIS A 247 17.98 -5.37 13.02
C HIS A 247 16.85 -4.84 12.13
N ASN A 248 16.99 -3.61 11.64
CA ASN A 248 16.04 -3.00 10.71
C ASN A 248 16.34 -3.45 9.27
N ALA A 249 15.79 -4.59 8.86
CA ALA A 249 16.07 -5.16 7.55
C ALA A 249 15.70 -4.21 6.37
N GLU A 250 16.34 -4.38 5.21
CA GLU A 250 16.11 -3.53 4.02
C GLU A 250 14.72 -3.73 3.38
N ALA A 251 14.07 -4.86 3.66
CA ALA A 251 12.69 -5.14 3.27
C ALA A 251 11.95 -5.84 4.43
N PRO A 252 10.60 -5.96 4.38
CA PRO A 252 9.84 -6.59 5.45
C PRO A 252 10.34 -8.02 5.71
N SER A 253 10.98 -8.23 6.86
CA SER A 253 11.70 -9.46 7.18
C SER A 253 10.81 -10.70 7.18
N LEU A 254 9.56 -10.56 7.67
CA LEU A 254 8.56 -11.63 7.58
C LEU A 254 8.19 -11.99 6.14
N TRP A 255 8.13 -11.01 5.24
CA TRP A 255 7.83 -11.27 3.84
C TRP A 255 8.98 -12.01 3.17
N MET A 256 10.23 -11.62 3.44
CA MET A 256 11.41 -12.32 2.92
C MET A 256 11.46 -13.77 3.42
N GLU A 257 11.28 -13.98 4.73
CA GLU A 257 11.22 -15.32 5.35
C GLU A 257 10.15 -16.22 4.70
N ARG A 258 8.96 -15.67 4.42
CA ARG A 258 7.83 -16.45 3.89
C ARG A 258 7.91 -16.74 2.39
N THR A 259 8.53 -15.86 1.63
CA THR A 259 8.49 -15.93 0.15
C THR A 259 9.82 -16.34 -0.47
N GLY A 260 10.92 -16.29 0.29
CA GLY A 260 12.27 -16.40 -0.25
C GLY A 260 12.69 -15.21 -1.11
N GLY A 261 11.88 -14.14 -1.17
CA GLY A 261 12.18 -12.94 -1.93
C GLY A 261 13.29 -12.10 -1.30
N THR A 262 14.00 -11.34 -2.11
CA THR A 262 15.09 -10.45 -1.66
C THR A 262 14.62 -9.01 -1.45
N ALA A 263 15.47 -8.19 -0.83
CA ALA A 263 15.18 -6.76 -0.64
C ALA A 263 15.05 -6.02 -1.99
N GLU A 264 15.89 -6.37 -2.96
CA GLU A 264 15.89 -5.80 -4.31
C GLU A 264 14.59 -6.14 -5.05
N ASN A 265 14.17 -7.42 -4.99
CA ASN A 265 12.89 -7.87 -5.53
C ASN A 265 11.74 -7.02 -4.96
N ARG A 266 11.74 -6.83 -3.63
CA ARG A 266 10.71 -6.00 -2.98
C ARG A 266 10.75 -4.54 -3.43
N GLN A 267 11.95 -3.98 -3.56
CA GLN A 267 12.15 -2.60 -3.98
C GLN A 267 11.61 -2.36 -5.39
N ARG A 268 11.83 -3.30 -6.32
CA ARG A 268 11.32 -3.26 -7.69
C ARG A 268 9.80 -3.23 -7.73
N VAL A 269 9.12 -4.11 -6.99
CA VAL A 269 7.66 -4.11 -6.94
C VAL A 269 7.12 -2.81 -6.30
N LYS A 270 7.72 -2.35 -5.20
CA LYS A 270 7.36 -1.06 -4.59
C LYS A 270 7.50 0.10 -5.59
N PHE A 271 8.54 0.08 -6.44
CA PHE A 271 8.78 1.15 -7.41
C PHE A 271 7.66 1.25 -8.44
N VAL A 272 7.28 0.12 -9.02
CA VAL A 272 6.21 0.10 -10.03
C VAL A 272 4.85 0.37 -9.41
N VAL A 273 4.48 -0.36 -8.35
CA VAL A 273 3.17 -0.18 -7.70
C VAL A 273 3.02 1.22 -7.12
N GLY A 274 4.06 1.76 -6.49
CA GLY A 274 4.05 3.13 -5.97
C GLY A 274 3.82 4.18 -7.06
N THR A 275 4.43 3.99 -8.23
CA THR A 275 4.24 4.91 -9.37
C THR A 275 2.84 4.81 -9.95
N LEU A 276 2.31 3.60 -10.12
CA LEU A 276 0.94 3.37 -10.61
C LEU A 276 -0.09 3.99 -9.66
N VAL A 277 0.10 3.83 -8.34
CA VAL A 277 -0.81 4.39 -7.33
C VAL A 277 -0.70 5.91 -7.22
N GLN A 278 0.49 6.48 -7.42
CA GLN A 278 0.68 7.93 -7.54
C GLN A 278 -0.16 8.50 -8.69
N LEU A 279 -0.05 7.88 -9.87
CA LEU A 279 -0.81 8.23 -11.06
C LEU A 279 -2.32 8.10 -10.82
N GLU A 280 -2.76 6.95 -10.31
CA GLU A 280 -4.18 6.69 -9.99
C GLU A 280 -4.74 7.78 -9.06
N THR A 281 -4.01 8.09 -7.98
CA THR A 281 -4.47 9.07 -6.99
C THR A 281 -4.54 10.48 -7.59
N ALA A 282 -3.56 10.86 -8.41
CA ALA A 282 -3.58 12.16 -9.08
C ALA A 282 -4.71 12.27 -10.12
N LEU A 283 -5.02 11.19 -10.86
CA LEU A 283 -6.16 11.14 -11.79
C LEU A 283 -7.49 11.33 -11.05
N ARG A 284 -7.69 10.65 -9.92
CA ARG A 284 -8.91 10.83 -9.11
C ARG A 284 -9.09 12.27 -8.67
N LEU A 285 -8.02 12.90 -8.17
CA LEU A 285 -8.08 14.30 -7.76
C LEU A 285 -8.28 15.25 -8.96
N ARG A 286 -7.70 14.93 -10.13
CA ARG A 286 -7.88 15.71 -11.35
C ARG A 286 -9.32 15.61 -11.88
N ALA A 287 -10.01 14.49 -11.65
CA ALA A 287 -11.42 14.30 -11.99
C ALA A 287 -12.33 15.29 -11.25
N ASP A 288 -12.02 15.60 -9.99
CA ASP A 288 -12.81 16.49 -9.14
C ASP A 288 -12.33 17.95 -9.20
N ALA A 289 -11.17 18.23 -9.79
CA ALA A 289 -10.60 19.57 -9.85
C ALA A 289 -11.34 20.46 -10.87
N THR A 290 -11.75 21.64 -10.40
CA THR A 290 -12.43 22.68 -11.19
C THR A 290 -11.64 24.00 -11.24
N ASN A 291 -10.71 24.19 -10.31
CA ASN A 291 -9.94 25.41 -10.16
C ASN A 291 -8.74 25.42 -11.14
N PRO A 292 -8.65 26.42 -12.03
CA PRO A 292 -7.56 26.55 -13.00
C PRO A 292 -6.16 26.67 -12.39
N ALA A 293 -6.02 27.06 -11.12
CA ALA A 293 -4.74 27.09 -10.42
C ALA A 293 -4.31 25.72 -9.85
N VAL A 294 -5.27 24.80 -9.66
CA VAL A 294 -5.05 23.47 -9.09
C VAL A 294 -4.81 22.43 -10.20
N ILE A 295 -5.57 22.54 -11.30
CA ILE A 295 -5.49 21.64 -12.45
C ILE A 295 -4.05 21.44 -12.94
N PRO A 296 -3.22 22.47 -13.18
CA PRO A 296 -1.85 22.28 -13.65
C PRO A 296 -0.96 21.54 -12.66
N GLN A 297 -1.18 21.71 -11.35
CA GLN A 297 -0.38 21.03 -10.32
C GLN A 297 -0.66 19.53 -10.32
N LEU A 298 -1.94 19.13 -10.33
CA LEU A 298 -2.34 17.71 -10.40
C LEU A 298 -1.93 17.09 -11.75
N SER A 299 -2.11 17.83 -12.84
CA SER A 299 -1.69 17.43 -14.18
C SER A 299 -0.17 17.21 -14.27
N GLY A 300 0.62 18.04 -13.60
CA GLY A 300 2.06 17.85 -13.48
C GLY A 300 2.44 16.55 -12.77
N VAL A 301 1.70 16.17 -11.72
CA VAL A 301 1.89 14.87 -11.03
C VAL A 301 1.57 13.70 -11.96
N ILE A 302 0.47 13.78 -12.71
CA ILE A 302 0.07 12.77 -13.70
C ILE A 302 1.14 12.60 -14.79
N ALA A 303 1.60 13.72 -15.36
CA ALA A 303 2.63 13.72 -16.39
C ALA A 303 3.96 13.14 -15.88
N ALA A 304 4.38 13.53 -14.67
CA ALA A 304 5.60 13.01 -14.04
C ALA A 304 5.51 11.50 -13.75
N ALA A 305 4.36 11.03 -13.24
CA ALA A 305 4.13 9.61 -12.98
C ALA A 305 4.13 8.80 -14.28
N ASN A 306 3.44 9.25 -15.34
CA ASN A 306 3.48 8.59 -16.65
C ASN A 306 4.90 8.59 -17.26
N GLY A 307 5.65 9.69 -17.12
CA GLY A 307 7.06 9.74 -17.54
C GLY A 307 7.93 8.72 -16.80
N LYS A 308 7.69 8.52 -15.49
CA LYS A 308 8.34 7.47 -14.70
C LYS A 308 7.92 6.06 -15.16
N LEU A 309 6.64 5.85 -15.49
CA LEU A 309 6.15 4.59 -16.06
C LEU A 309 6.80 4.28 -17.42
N SER A 310 7.00 5.28 -18.28
CA SER A 310 7.73 5.09 -19.54
C SER A 310 9.17 4.62 -19.31
N GLN A 311 9.84 5.15 -18.29
CA GLN A 311 11.19 4.70 -17.91
C GLN A 311 11.17 3.28 -17.33
N ILE A 312 10.17 2.94 -16.52
CA ILE A 312 9.93 1.58 -16.02
C ILE A 312 9.76 0.62 -17.20
N ASN A 313 8.88 0.96 -18.16
CA ASN A 313 8.58 0.12 -19.31
C ASN A 313 9.79 -0.08 -20.23
N ALA A 314 10.60 0.96 -20.41
CA ALA A 314 11.84 0.85 -21.19
C ALA A 314 12.88 -0.07 -20.53
N ALA A 315 12.94 -0.09 -19.20
CA ALA A 315 13.93 -0.88 -18.46
C ALA A 315 13.47 -2.32 -18.14
N ALA A 316 12.19 -2.52 -17.88
CA ALA A 316 11.57 -3.82 -17.62
C ALA A 316 10.09 -3.79 -18.07
N PRO A 317 9.80 -4.06 -19.36
CA PRO A 317 8.46 -3.96 -19.90
C PRO A 317 7.52 -5.00 -19.28
N THR A 318 6.30 -4.58 -18.97
CA THR A 318 5.22 -5.47 -18.53
C THR A 318 3.92 -5.08 -19.23
N PRO A 319 3.02 -6.05 -19.53
CA PRO A 319 1.73 -5.76 -20.14
C PRO A 319 0.92 -4.72 -19.35
N GLU A 320 0.96 -4.78 -18.02
CA GLU A 320 0.20 -3.91 -17.13
C GLU A 320 0.70 -2.45 -17.20
N VAL A 321 2.02 -2.23 -17.19
CA VAL A 321 2.60 -0.89 -17.33
C VAL A 321 2.35 -0.34 -18.74
N GLN A 322 2.51 -1.17 -19.77
CA GLN A 322 2.25 -0.75 -21.16
C GLN A 322 0.78 -0.36 -21.37
N ALA A 323 -0.16 -1.12 -20.78
CA ALA A 323 -1.59 -0.81 -20.84
C ALA A 323 -1.90 0.56 -20.23
N VAL A 324 -1.27 0.90 -19.09
CA VAL A 324 -1.44 2.21 -18.46
C VAL A 324 -0.83 3.33 -19.32
N ILE A 325 0.36 3.16 -19.87
CA ILE A 325 0.99 4.17 -20.74
C ILE A 325 0.11 4.44 -21.97
N ASN A 326 -0.40 3.38 -22.61
CA ASN A 326 -1.26 3.49 -23.79
C ASN A 326 -2.59 4.19 -23.48
N LEU A 327 -3.11 3.99 -22.26
CA LEU A 327 -4.33 4.68 -21.79
C LEU A 327 -4.08 6.17 -21.55
N ILE A 328 -2.97 6.52 -20.89
CA ILE A 328 -2.76 7.87 -20.34
C ILE A 328 -2.10 8.82 -21.33
N THR A 329 -1.17 8.34 -22.16
CA THR A 329 -0.41 9.19 -23.08
C THR A 329 -1.32 9.99 -24.04
N PRO A 330 -2.39 9.42 -24.65
CA PRO A 330 -3.30 10.18 -25.50
C PRO A 330 -4.05 11.30 -24.77
N MET A 331 -4.20 11.21 -23.45
CA MET A 331 -4.95 12.19 -22.65
C MET A 331 -4.15 13.48 -22.38
N PHE A 332 -2.87 13.53 -22.73
CA PHE A 332 -2.01 14.68 -22.45
C PHE A 332 -2.46 15.97 -23.15
N GLY A 333 -3.10 15.87 -24.31
CA GLY A 333 -3.63 17.04 -25.03
C GLY A 333 -4.73 17.79 -24.26
N THR A 334 -5.42 17.12 -23.34
CA THR A 334 -6.53 17.68 -22.56
C THR A 334 -6.22 17.80 -21.07
N LEU A 335 -5.05 17.35 -20.64
CA LEU A 335 -4.74 17.17 -19.22
C LEU A 335 -4.76 18.49 -18.44
N PHE A 336 -4.18 19.54 -19.02
CA PHE A 336 -3.90 20.82 -18.36
C PHE A 336 -5.03 21.85 -18.46
N ALA A 337 -6.13 21.54 -19.15
CA ALA A 337 -7.26 22.43 -19.30
C ALA A 337 -8.54 21.78 -18.77
N PRO A 338 -9.44 22.53 -18.11
CA PRO A 338 -10.72 22.00 -17.67
C PRO A 338 -11.60 21.65 -18.87
N LEU A 339 -12.21 20.47 -18.86
CA LEU A 339 -13.25 20.07 -19.81
C LEU A 339 -14.51 19.57 -19.08
N PRO A 340 -15.71 19.73 -19.67
CA PRO A 340 -16.96 19.24 -19.07
C PRO A 340 -16.96 17.73 -18.76
N THR A 341 -16.19 16.96 -19.53
CA THR A 341 -16.09 15.50 -19.41
C THR A 341 -15.02 15.04 -18.41
N ASP A 342 -14.27 15.95 -17.79
CA ASP A 342 -13.11 15.62 -16.95
C ASP A 342 -13.42 14.61 -15.85
N LYS A 343 -14.55 14.81 -15.15
CA LYS A 343 -14.95 13.93 -14.05
C LYS A 343 -15.08 12.48 -14.49
N GLU A 344 -15.82 12.23 -15.56
CA GLU A 344 -16.01 10.88 -16.09
C GLU A 344 -14.71 10.31 -16.66
N THR A 345 -14.02 11.10 -17.51
CA THR A 345 -12.79 10.71 -18.18
C THR A 345 -11.69 10.30 -17.19
N TYR A 346 -11.38 11.14 -16.21
CA TYR A 346 -10.29 10.86 -15.27
C TYR A 346 -10.68 9.84 -14.20
N THR A 347 -11.97 9.74 -13.82
CA THR A 347 -12.44 8.65 -12.94
C THR A 347 -12.27 7.30 -13.64
N SER A 348 -12.74 7.17 -14.88
CA SER A 348 -12.61 5.93 -15.66
C SER A 348 -11.13 5.55 -15.88
N ALA A 349 -10.28 6.53 -16.19
CA ALA A 349 -8.85 6.29 -16.33
C ALA A 349 -8.21 5.84 -15.01
N ALA A 350 -8.57 6.46 -13.87
CA ALA A 350 -8.08 6.07 -12.57
C ALA A 350 -8.51 4.64 -12.20
N ASP A 351 -9.74 4.24 -12.50
CA ASP A 351 -10.22 2.88 -12.22
C ASP A 351 -9.42 1.83 -13.00
N LYS A 352 -9.18 2.07 -14.30
CA LYS A 352 -8.32 1.20 -15.12
C LYS A 352 -6.88 1.15 -14.62
N VAL A 353 -6.30 2.27 -14.19
CA VAL A 353 -4.96 2.28 -13.59
C VAL A 353 -4.93 1.48 -12.28
N ALA A 354 -5.96 1.61 -11.44
CA ALA A 354 -6.09 0.85 -10.20
C ALA A 354 -6.14 -0.66 -10.47
N GLU A 355 -6.91 -1.10 -11.47
CA GLU A 355 -6.97 -2.50 -11.89
C GLU A 355 -5.58 -3.04 -12.29
N GLN A 356 -4.84 -2.29 -13.12
CA GLN A 356 -3.49 -2.68 -13.53
C GLN A 356 -2.50 -2.69 -12.35
N ALA A 357 -2.60 -1.71 -11.44
CA ALA A 357 -1.76 -1.66 -10.24
C ALA A 357 -1.98 -2.86 -9.32
N LYS A 358 -3.25 -3.23 -9.09
CA LYS A 358 -3.62 -4.42 -8.32
C LYS A 358 -3.18 -5.71 -9.01
N LEU A 359 -3.36 -5.81 -10.32
CA LEU A 359 -2.92 -6.98 -11.10
C LEU A 359 -1.40 -7.14 -11.01
N PHE A 360 -0.65 -6.06 -11.22
CA PHE A 360 0.81 -6.07 -11.10
C PHE A 360 1.26 -6.52 -9.70
N ALA A 361 0.67 -5.93 -8.65
CA ALA A 361 1.01 -6.24 -7.26
C ALA A 361 0.79 -7.71 -6.88
N ARG A 362 -0.18 -8.39 -7.52
CA ARG A 362 -0.45 -9.83 -7.32
C ARG A 362 0.44 -10.74 -8.15
N LYS A 363 0.80 -10.31 -9.36
CA LYS A 363 1.49 -11.16 -10.34
C LYS A 363 3.00 -11.18 -10.17
N TYR A 364 3.61 -10.06 -9.79
CA TYR A 364 5.05 -9.91 -9.76
C TYR A 364 5.61 -9.92 -8.32
N ASP A 365 6.72 -10.61 -8.13
CA ASP A 365 7.52 -10.55 -6.89
C ASP A 365 8.80 -9.72 -7.03
N GLY A 366 9.15 -9.32 -8.26
CA GLY A 366 10.29 -8.46 -8.58
C GLY A 366 11.53 -9.18 -9.08
N ALA A 367 11.54 -10.52 -9.13
CA ALA A 367 12.67 -11.28 -9.64
C ALA A 367 12.97 -10.96 -11.11
N ASP A 368 11.93 -10.92 -11.96
CA ASP A 368 12.05 -10.68 -13.40
C ASP A 368 12.16 -9.19 -13.77
N LEU A 369 12.36 -8.30 -12.78
CA LEU A 369 12.39 -6.85 -12.97
C LEU A 369 13.78 -6.24 -12.75
N ALA A 370 14.85 -7.03 -12.89
CA ALA A 370 16.22 -6.61 -12.61
C ALA A 370 16.69 -5.39 -13.42
N GLY A 371 16.15 -5.17 -14.62
CA GLY A 371 16.42 -3.96 -15.41
C GLY A 371 16.08 -2.65 -14.68
N LEU A 372 15.15 -2.68 -13.72
CA LEU A 372 14.75 -1.52 -12.93
C LEU A 372 15.82 -1.03 -11.96
N ASP A 373 16.85 -1.83 -11.63
CA ASP A 373 17.86 -1.44 -10.64
C ASP A 373 18.57 -0.14 -11.04
N SER A 374 18.87 0.01 -12.33
CA SER A 374 19.48 1.24 -12.88
C SER A 374 18.59 2.48 -12.69
N VAL A 375 17.27 2.29 -12.81
CA VAL A 375 16.27 3.34 -12.64
C VAL A 375 16.10 3.68 -11.15
N ILE A 376 15.99 2.66 -10.30
CA ILE A 376 15.74 2.76 -8.87
C ILE A 376 16.91 3.42 -8.12
N ARG A 377 18.16 3.26 -8.58
CA ARG A 377 19.32 3.95 -7.98
C ARG A 377 19.21 5.48 -7.96
N ARG A 378 18.36 6.06 -8.82
CA ARG A 378 18.05 7.51 -8.82
C ARG A 378 17.11 7.93 -7.69
N TYR A 379 16.58 6.96 -6.94
CA TYR A 379 15.66 7.13 -5.82
C TYR A 379 16.29 6.52 -4.55
N PRO A 380 17.37 7.12 -4.02
CA PRO A 380 18.00 6.63 -2.80
C PRO A 380 17.05 6.75 -1.60
N PRO A 381 17.32 6.02 -0.50
CA PRO A 381 16.61 6.19 0.76
C PRO A 381 16.55 7.67 1.18
N HIS A 382 15.33 8.16 1.44
CA HIS A 382 15.13 9.55 1.82
C HIS A 382 14.91 9.70 3.33
N TYR A 383 15.55 10.71 3.90
CA TYR A 383 15.37 11.15 5.27
C TYR A 383 15.03 12.64 5.27
N SER A 384 13.99 13.06 5.99
CA SER A 384 13.65 14.47 6.16
C SER A 384 14.82 15.24 6.77
N GLN A 385 14.88 16.54 6.51
CA GLN A 385 15.93 17.39 7.08
C GLN A 385 15.99 17.29 8.60
N GLN A 386 14.83 17.27 9.26
CA GLN A 386 14.72 17.08 10.70
C GLN A 386 15.31 15.75 11.18
N TYR A 387 15.03 14.67 10.47
CA TYR A 387 15.61 13.37 10.78
C TYR A 387 17.12 13.39 10.59
N GLN A 388 17.61 13.96 9.48
CA GLN A 388 19.04 14.08 9.21
C GLN A 388 19.74 14.87 10.31
N ASP A 389 19.20 16.03 10.67
CA ASP A 389 19.76 16.94 11.67
C ASP A 389 19.88 16.29 13.04
N LYS A 390 18.89 15.48 13.42
CA LYS A 390 18.82 14.91 14.77
C LYS A 390 19.49 13.55 14.89
N TYR A 391 19.50 12.74 13.83
CA TYR A 391 19.86 11.32 13.91
C TYR A 391 20.98 10.89 12.96
N LEU A 392 21.27 11.64 11.90
CA LEU A 392 22.31 11.28 10.92
C LEU A 392 23.52 12.20 10.94
N LYS A 393 23.41 13.43 11.47
CA LYS A 393 24.57 14.27 11.77
C LYS A 393 25.36 13.65 12.93
N LYS A 394 26.41 12.93 12.58
CA LYS A 394 27.57 12.64 13.42
C LYS A 394 28.81 13.13 12.72
#